data_AF-A0A4R5CGW3-F1
#
_entry.id   AF-A0A4R5CGW3-F1
#
_cell.length_a   1.000
_cell.length_b   1.000
_cell.length_c   1.000
_cell.angle_alpha   90.00
_cell.angle_beta   90.00
_cell.angle_gamma   90.00
#
_symmetry.space_group_name_H-M   'P 1'
#
loop_
_entity.id
_entity.type
_entity.pdbx_description
1 polymer ?
#
loop_
_entity_poly.entity_id
_entity_poly.type
_entity_poly.pdbx_seq_one_letter_code
_entity_poly.pdbx_strand_id
1 'polypeptide(L)'
;MPTARNQTQGLLFEQNPTTFTRFDVFHDGNGLRLFASSTVNGSAKTRTNQALPELGSIHLWVTRTGNSWTLRWSADGQSWTTAATFTQAIELTRAGPHAGNAGGSAATAHTALVDYIFDPTHPVDPEDGHELPPDNTSPVISAATVTATATSASVQWQTNEAATGAVDYGTTTSYGSTASHGGTPLNHTVTLDGLEPATTYSYRIGGTDLAGNAATPVTGTFTTAAPTGTGDEIDLWYGTEQSFGSLAHTQRWVNIVGNVANSDNLTGFSYRLNGGPATALSVGPDNRRLQNEGDFNIDIARSALATGQNTVRITAAYQGGHQSTATITVTVASPGVLTLPRTVTWSSGVPLQSQAQVVDGLWALGNGTLRTGSTGYDRLVAVGDERWTDYEVTVPMTVHGFGPDAYSHLSGAPMIGIGVRWQGHTAVDSSQPAWDWFPAGAYSWYRFFAEGARWELRGNGNSPVQRGVREGSGIAFGATYVMKVRVQSLPQGARYSMKWWRHGTAEPTAWTATIDDADSVANGSIVLIAHQLDATFGNVEINSLTGSP
;
A
#
# COMPACT_ATOMS: atom_id res chain seq x y z
N MET A 1 16.43 -11.81 19.32
CA MET A 1 16.38 -13.24 19.65
C MET A 1 14.93 -13.71 19.62
N PRO A 2 14.64 -14.93 19.15
CA PRO A 2 13.29 -15.51 19.20
C PRO A 2 12.76 -15.65 20.63
N THR A 3 11.54 -15.21 20.91
CA THR A 3 10.94 -15.22 22.26
C THR A 3 9.69 -16.07 22.36
N ALA A 4 9.11 -16.49 21.23
CA ALA A 4 7.89 -17.29 21.18
C ALA A 4 8.03 -18.47 20.21
N ARG A 5 7.22 -19.52 20.46
CA ARG A 5 7.22 -20.75 19.66
C ARG A 5 7.22 -20.45 18.15
N ASN A 6 8.10 -21.15 17.44
CA ASN A 6 8.30 -21.13 16.00
C ASN A 6 8.91 -19.85 15.39
N GLN A 7 9.32 -18.87 16.19
CA GLN A 7 10.15 -17.78 15.69
C GLN A 7 11.60 -18.28 15.46
N THR A 8 12.22 -17.87 14.35
CA THR A 8 13.60 -18.29 13.97
C THR A 8 14.36 -17.15 13.31
N GLN A 9 15.67 -17.06 13.60
CA GLN A 9 16.62 -16.14 12.95
C GLN A 9 17.99 -16.80 12.81
N GLY A 10 18.72 -16.52 11.73
CA GLY A 10 20.05 -17.08 11.51
C GLY A 10 20.62 -16.83 10.12
N LEU A 11 21.36 -17.81 9.60
CA LEU A 11 22.01 -17.79 8.28
C LEU A 11 21.42 -18.85 7.35
N LEU A 12 21.20 -18.48 6.10
CA LEU A 12 20.72 -19.35 5.03
C LEU A 12 21.76 -19.41 3.90
N PHE A 13 22.00 -20.62 3.40
CA PHE A 13 22.90 -20.91 2.28
C PHE A 13 22.11 -21.68 1.22
N GLU A 14 21.84 -21.04 0.09
CA GLU A 14 20.85 -21.50 -0.89
C GLU A 14 21.51 -21.85 -2.22
N GLN A 15 21.07 -22.97 -2.82
CA GLN A 15 21.24 -23.26 -4.23
C GLN A 15 20.01 -22.80 -5.02
N ASN A 16 18.82 -23.15 -4.52
CA ASN A 16 17.50 -22.74 -5.02
C ASN A 16 16.44 -22.95 -3.91
N PRO A 17 15.18 -22.54 -4.10
CA PRO A 17 14.18 -22.55 -3.02
C PRO A 17 13.86 -23.93 -2.42
N THR A 18 14.21 -25.03 -3.09
CA THR A 18 14.00 -26.39 -2.58
C THR A 18 15.28 -27.08 -2.13
N THR A 19 16.45 -26.45 -2.30
CA THR A 19 17.76 -26.99 -1.93
C THR A 19 18.61 -25.93 -1.25
N PHE A 20 18.73 -26.01 0.08
CA PHE A 20 19.43 -25.05 0.91
C PHE A 20 19.89 -25.69 2.22
N THR A 21 20.81 -25.03 2.93
CA THR A 21 21.17 -25.35 4.31
C THR A 21 20.95 -24.11 5.16
N ARG A 22 20.40 -24.26 6.35
CA ARG A 22 20.21 -23.16 7.30
C ARG A 22 20.83 -23.48 8.65
N PHE A 23 21.24 -22.42 9.33
CA PHE A 23 21.85 -22.42 10.65
C PHE A 23 21.20 -21.30 11.43
N ASP A 24 20.38 -21.64 12.42
CA ASP A 24 19.52 -20.68 13.08
C ASP A 24 19.40 -20.93 14.58
N VAL A 25 18.91 -19.91 15.26
CA VAL A 25 18.29 -20.07 16.57
C VAL A 25 16.79 -19.95 16.38
N PHE A 26 16.05 -20.86 17.01
CA PHE A 26 14.60 -20.78 17.06
C PHE A 26 14.08 -21.01 18.48
N HIS A 27 12.84 -20.64 18.75
CA HIS A 27 12.20 -20.91 20.04
C HIS A 27 11.14 -22.02 19.87
N ASP A 28 11.20 -23.09 20.67
CA ASP A 28 10.29 -24.24 20.55
C ASP A 28 9.00 -24.10 21.40
N GLY A 29 8.91 -23.01 22.16
CA GLY A 29 7.83 -22.73 23.11
C GLY A 29 8.21 -23.03 24.56
N ASN A 30 9.30 -23.78 24.78
CA ASN A 30 9.89 -24.01 26.09
C ASN A 30 11.22 -23.26 26.26
N GLY A 31 11.94 -22.98 25.17
CA GLY A 31 13.14 -22.14 25.21
C GLY A 31 13.85 -22.02 23.85
N LEU A 32 15.01 -21.38 23.88
CA LEU A 32 15.88 -21.20 22.72
C LEU A 32 16.54 -22.53 22.30
N ARG A 33 16.65 -22.72 20.99
CA ARG A 33 17.23 -23.90 20.35
C ARG A 33 18.23 -23.48 19.29
N LEU A 34 19.46 -23.98 19.35
CA LEU A 34 20.42 -23.87 18.26
C LEU A 34 20.17 -24.98 17.24
N PHE A 35 20.00 -24.61 15.98
CA PHE A 35 19.53 -25.50 14.93
C PHE A 35 20.39 -25.42 13.68
N ALA A 36 20.57 -26.56 13.04
CA ALA A 36 21.03 -26.61 11.66
C ALA A 36 20.26 -27.69 10.91
N SER A 37 19.92 -27.42 9.65
CA SER A 37 19.30 -28.40 8.76
C SER A 37 19.76 -28.23 7.33
N SER A 38 19.74 -29.34 6.59
CA SER A 38 19.87 -29.34 5.13
C SER A 38 18.57 -29.75 4.49
N THR A 39 18.13 -29.04 3.47
CA THR A 39 16.99 -29.37 2.62
C THR A 39 17.50 -29.68 1.22
N VAL A 40 17.09 -30.81 0.65
CA VAL A 40 17.41 -31.20 -0.73
C VAL A 40 16.13 -31.59 -1.44
N ASN A 41 15.81 -30.92 -2.54
CA ASN A 41 14.56 -31.13 -3.30
C ASN A 41 13.31 -31.13 -2.40
N GLY A 42 13.25 -30.19 -1.45
CA GLY A 42 12.15 -30.03 -0.49
C GLY A 42 12.18 -31.00 0.70
N SER A 43 13.09 -31.97 0.72
CA SER A 43 13.24 -32.91 1.84
C SER A 43 14.24 -32.41 2.87
N ALA A 44 13.76 -32.05 4.06
CA ALA A 44 14.58 -31.52 5.14
C ALA A 44 15.19 -32.64 6.01
N LYS A 45 16.43 -32.42 6.46
CA LYS A 45 17.13 -33.25 7.43
C LYS A 45 17.76 -32.38 8.51
N THR A 46 17.34 -32.59 9.76
CA THR A 46 17.95 -31.97 10.93
C THR A 46 19.38 -32.46 11.11
N ARG A 47 20.31 -31.53 11.33
CA ARG A 47 21.73 -31.78 11.54
C ARG A 47 22.15 -31.50 12.98
N THR A 48 21.56 -30.49 13.60
CA THR A 48 21.60 -30.30 15.05
C THR A 48 20.34 -29.61 15.53
N ASN A 49 20.00 -29.87 16.79
CA ASN A 49 18.92 -29.23 17.51
C ASN A 49 19.26 -29.32 19.01
N GLN A 50 19.94 -28.30 19.54
CA GLN A 50 20.46 -28.26 20.90
C GLN A 50 19.72 -27.20 21.71
N ALA A 51 19.43 -27.48 22.99
CA ALA A 51 18.93 -26.45 23.89
C ALA A 51 20.01 -25.39 24.11
N LEU A 52 19.62 -24.13 24.07
CA LEU A 52 20.46 -23.01 24.49
C LEU A 52 19.96 -22.46 25.82
N PRO A 53 20.84 -21.89 26.66
CA PRO A 53 20.40 -21.03 27.75
C PRO A 53 19.63 -19.82 27.19
N GLU A 54 18.91 -19.11 28.06
CA GLU A 54 18.37 -17.80 27.70
C GLU A 54 19.53 -16.82 27.42
N LEU A 55 19.49 -16.18 26.26
CA LEU A 55 20.53 -15.27 25.79
C LEU A 55 19.88 -14.00 25.21
N GLY A 56 20.48 -12.84 25.48
CA GLY A 56 20.08 -11.57 24.87
C GLY A 56 20.55 -11.44 23.41
N SER A 57 21.72 -11.99 23.10
CA SER A 57 22.32 -12.02 21.76
C SER A 57 23.09 -13.34 21.53
N ILE A 58 23.39 -13.65 20.27
CA ILE A 58 24.19 -14.82 19.91
C ILE A 58 25.02 -14.54 18.67
N HIS A 59 26.25 -15.05 18.65
CA HIS A 59 27.12 -15.06 17.49
C HIS A 59 27.11 -16.44 16.86
N LEU A 60 26.92 -16.50 15.53
CA LEU A 60 26.98 -17.74 14.75
C LEU A 60 28.17 -17.69 13.80
N TRP A 61 28.93 -18.78 13.73
CA TRP A 61 30.03 -18.93 12.78
C TRP A 61 29.83 -20.23 12.00
N VAL A 62 29.66 -20.08 10.69
CA VAL A 62 29.53 -21.21 9.77
C VAL A 62 30.78 -21.30 8.92
N THR A 63 31.49 -22.43 9.03
CA THR A 63 32.62 -22.74 8.14
C THR A 63 32.16 -23.76 7.11
N ARG A 64 32.47 -23.51 5.83
CA ARG A 64 32.28 -24.47 4.75
C ARG A 64 33.63 -24.82 4.11
N THR A 65 33.92 -26.11 3.97
CA THR A 65 35.07 -26.61 3.19
C THR A 65 34.59 -27.72 2.26
N GLY A 66 34.51 -27.42 0.97
CA GLY A 66 33.87 -28.30 -0.01
C GLY A 66 32.42 -28.57 0.37
N ASN A 67 32.08 -29.83 0.66
CA ASN A 67 30.73 -30.22 1.11
C ASN A 67 30.61 -30.32 2.64
N SER A 68 31.68 -30.06 3.39
CA SER A 68 31.67 -30.11 4.85
C SER A 68 31.25 -28.77 5.43
N TRP A 69 30.33 -28.79 6.40
CA TRP A 69 29.78 -27.63 7.07
C TRP A 69 29.99 -27.77 8.58
N THR A 70 30.47 -26.73 9.22
CA THR A 70 30.65 -26.66 10.68
C THR A 70 29.94 -25.43 11.22
N LEU A 71 29.03 -25.64 12.18
CA LEU A 71 28.38 -24.58 12.95
C LEU A 71 29.10 -24.43 14.29
N ARG A 72 29.53 -23.21 14.59
CA ARG A 72 29.93 -22.78 15.92
C ARG A 72 29.03 -21.64 16.40
N TRP A 73 28.93 -21.50 17.70
CA TRP A 73 28.20 -20.41 18.34
C TRP A 73 28.95 -19.86 19.54
N SER A 74 28.63 -18.63 19.92
CA SER A 74 29.19 -17.95 21.07
C SER A 74 28.18 -16.96 21.67
N ALA A 75 28.12 -16.86 23.00
CA ALA A 75 27.32 -15.87 23.70
C ALA A 75 28.04 -14.51 23.84
N ASP A 76 29.38 -14.50 23.83
CA ASP A 76 30.23 -13.33 24.08
C ASP A 76 31.02 -12.88 22.84
N GLY A 77 30.94 -13.63 21.74
CA GLY A 77 31.71 -13.39 20.52
C GLY A 77 33.17 -13.84 20.59
N GLN A 78 33.64 -14.28 21.75
CA GLN A 78 35.04 -14.61 22.03
C GLN A 78 35.24 -16.12 22.23
N SER A 79 34.36 -16.74 23.02
CA SER A 79 34.40 -18.14 23.40
C SER A 79 33.50 -18.95 22.48
N TRP A 80 34.09 -19.70 21.54
CA TRP A 80 33.35 -20.42 20.50
C TRP A 80 33.16 -21.91 20.80
N THR A 81 31.91 -22.36 20.78
CA THR A 81 31.53 -23.78 20.93
C THR A 81 31.11 -24.35 19.58
N THR A 82 31.66 -25.52 19.20
CA THR A 82 31.21 -26.23 17.99
C THR A 82 29.92 -26.99 18.27
N ALA A 83 28.84 -26.62 17.58
CA ALA A 83 27.54 -27.27 17.73
C ALA A 83 27.37 -28.48 16.82
N ALA A 84 27.85 -28.41 15.58
CA ALA A 84 27.69 -29.48 14.59
C ALA A 84 28.77 -29.45 13.53
N THR A 85 29.09 -30.62 12.98
CA THR A 85 29.80 -30.77 11.70
C THR A 85 29.10 -31.83 10.86
N PHE A 86 28.78 -31.52 9.60
CA PHE A 86 28.11 -32.45 8.70
C PHE A 86 28.46 -32.21 7.24
N THR A 87 28.29 -33.25 6.42
CA THR A 87 28.47 -33.16 4.97
C THR A 87 27.12 -32.93 4.27
N GLN A 88 27.06 -31.93 3.40
CA GLN A 88 25.96 -31.65 2.49
C GLN A 88 26.49 -30.99 1.21
N ALA A 89 26.29 -31.67 0.08
CA ALA A 89 26.56 -31.07 -1.23
C ALA A 89 25.45 -30.08 -1.60
N ILE A 90 25.83 -28.85 -1.92
CA ILE A 90 24.99 -27.83 -2.56
C ILE A 90 25.86 -26.98 -3.48
N GLU A 91 25.34 -26.58 -4.64
CA GLU A 91 25.93 -25.54 -5.49
C GLU A 91 25.47 -24.18 -4.97
N LEU A 92 26.32 -23.45 -4.23
CA LEU A 92 25.88 -22.23 -3.55
C LEU A 92 25.66 -21.10 -4.56
N THR A 93 24.45 -20.56 -4.60
CA THR A 93 24.11 -19.41 -5.44
C THR A 93 23.87 -18.15 -4.61
N ARG A 94 23.42 -18.29 -3.35
CA ARG A 94 23.16 -17.18 -2.43
C ARG A 94 23.47 -17.57 -0.99
N ALA A 95 23.87 -16.61 -0.18
CA ALA A 95 23.97 -16.76 1.27
C ALA A 95 23.59 -15.43 1.94
N GLY A 96 23.05 -15.49 3.15
CA GLY A 96 22.70 -14.29 3.89
C GLY A 96 21.96 -14.55 5.20
N PRO A 97 21.59 -13.47 5.92
CA PRO A 97 20.70 -13.57 7.06
C PRO A 97 19.34 -14.12 6.63
N HIS A 98 18.68 -14.82 7.53
CA HIS A 98 17.26 -15.12 7.41
C HIS A 98 16.55 -14.94 8.74
N ALA A 99 15.28 -14.62 8.64
CA ALA A 99 14.34 -14.55 9.74
C ALA A 99 13.02 -15.14 9.26
N GLY A 100 12.33 -15.87 10.12
CA GLY A 100 11.01 -16.37 9.79
C GLY A 100 10.22 -16.82 11.01
N ASN A 101 8.97 -17.15 10.77
CA ASN A 101 8.12 -17.85 11.72
C ASN A 101 7.52 -19.09 11.03
N ALA A 102 7.42 -20.20 11.75
CA ALA A 102 6.92 -21.47 11.22
C ALA A 102 5.57 -21.87 11.85
N GLY A 103 4.78 -22.70 11.18
CA GLY A 103 3.54 -23.24 11.75
C GLY A 103 2.25 -22.49 11.41
N GLY A 104 2.25 -21.67 10.35
CA GLY A 104 1.04 -21.04 9.82
C GLY A 104 0.49 -19.92 10.72
N SER A 105 -0.84 -19.77 10.76
CA SER A 105 -1.52 -18.67 11.47
C SER A 105 -1.33 -18.64 12.99
N ALA A 106 -0.80 -19.72 13.59
CA ALA A 106 -0.49 -19.77 15.02
C ALA A 106 0.88 -19.14 15.37
N ALA A 107 1.69 -18.79 14.38
CA ALA A 107 3.02 -18.22 14.60
C ALA A 107 2.95 -16.71 14.82
N THR A 108 3.51 -16.23 15.93
CA THR A 108 3.53 -14.79 16.24
C THR A 108 4.55 -14.07 15.35
N ALA A 109 4.31 -12.78 15.11
CA ALA A 109 5.27 -11.91 14.44
C ALA A 109 6.55 -11.78 15.31
N HIS A 110 7.70 -11.61 14.65
CA HIS A 110 8.96 -11.33 15.32
C HIS A 110 9.84 -10.43 14.44
N THR A 111 10.60 -9.56 15.08
CA THR A 111 11.64 -8.76 14.43
C THR A 111 12.98 -9.42 14.71
N ALA A 112 13.66 -9.90 13.66
CA ALA A 112 15.04 -10.34 13.79
C ALA A 112 15.96 -9.11 13.76
N LEU A 113 16.80 -9.01 14.78
CA LEU A 113 17.87 -8.01 14.84
C LEU A 113 19.17 -8.71 14.43
N VAL A 114 19.75 -8.27 13.33
CA VAL A 114 21.05 -8.73 12.81
C VAL A 114 21.95 -7.50 12.80
N ASP A 115 22.97 -7.53 13.64
CA ASP A 115 23.96 -6.44 13.74
C ASP A 115 24.85 -6.44 12.50
N TYR A 116 25.65 -7.50 12.33
CA TYR A 116 26.51 -7.66 11.15
C TYR A 116 26.64 -9.13 10.72
N ILE A 117 27.03 -9.32 9.45
CA ILE A 117 27.46 -10.60 8.87
C ILE A 117 28.74 -10.35 8.10
N PHE A 118 29.71 -11.24 8.30
CA PHE A 118 31.03 -11.10 7.70
C PHE A 118 31.48 -12.40 7.04
N ASP A 119 32.06 -12.30 5.83
CA ASP A 119 32.84 -13.37 5.22
C ASP A 119 34.33 -13.06 5.44
N PRO A 120 35.03 -13.80 6.33
CA PRO A 120 36.44 -13.58 6.60
C PRO A 120 37.37 -13.87 5.42
N THR A 121 36.89 -14.52 4.37
CA THR A 121 37.67 -14.78 3.15
C THR A 121 37.51 -13.71 2.08
N HIS A 122 36.47 -12.86 2.20
CA HIS A 122 36.23 -11.69 1.37
C HIS A 122 35.88 -10.50 2.27
N PRO A 123 36.83 -10.08 3.14
CA PRO A 123 36.60 -8.93 3.99
C PRO A 123 36.31 -7.70 3.12
N VAL A 124 35.24 -6.99 3.42
CA VAL A 124 35.09 -5.61 2.94
C VAL A 124 36.11 -4.79 3.73
N ASP A 125 37.25 -4.46 3.11
CA ASP A 125 38.36 -3.81 3.82
C ASP A 125 38.57 -2.34 3.38
N PRO A 126 38.73 -1.39 4.32
CA PRO A 126 38.58 -1.55 5.77
C PRO A 126 37.31 -0.89 6.28
N GLU A 127 36.62 -1.62 7.12
CA GLU A 127 36.29 -1.13 8.46
C GLU A 127 36.13 -2.43 9.26
N ASP A 128 36.94 -2.78 10.26
CA ASP A 128 37.49 -1.92 11.29
C ASP A 128 38.40 -2.73 12.26
N GLY A 129 39.59 -2.19 12.55
CA GLY A 129 40.35 -2.48 13.76
C GLY A 129 39.78 -1.75 14.99
N HIS A 130 38.46 -1.58 15.05
CA HIS A 130 37.73 -0.92 16.12
C HIS A 130 36.53 -1.79 16.44
N GLU A 131 36.25 -2.04 17.73
CA GLU A 131 34.84 -2.18 18.12
C GLU A 131 34.12 -0.98 17.50
N LEU A 132 33.09 -1.20 16.67
CA LEU A 132 32.24 -0.09 16.26
C LEU A 132 31.90 0.67 17.54
N PRO A 133 32.25 1.96 17.65
CA PRO A 133 31.87 2.72 18.82
C PRO A 133 30.35 2.56 18.97
N PRO A 134 29.83 2.37 20.19
CA PRO A 134 28.40 2.21 20.40
C PRO A 134 27.68 3.32 19.63
N ASP A 135 26.70 2.94 18.83
CA ASP A 135 25.89 3.90 18.11
C ASP A 135 25.21 4.80 19.14
N ASN A 136 25.70 6.04 19.19
CA ASN A 136 25.22 7.09 20.08
C ASN A 136 24.59 8.22 19.26
N THR A 137 24.31 7.99 17.98
CA THR A 137 23.68 8.98 17.11
C THR A 137 22.17 8.83 17.19
N SER A 138 21.50 9.87 17.65
CA SER A 138 20.04 9.89 17.69
C SER A 138 19.43 10.05 16.29
N PRO A 139 18.28 9.42 16.02
CA PRO A 139 17.52 9.65 14.81
C PRO A 139 17.07 11.11 14.70
N VAL A 140 17.24 11.68 13.51
CA VAL A 140 16.84 13.05 13.17
C VAL A 140 15.46 13.02 12.52
N ILE A 141 14.47 13.58 13.22
CA ILE A 141 13.12 13.78 12.69
C ILE A 141 13.11 14.98 11.74
N SER A 142 12.51 14.80 10.56
CA SER A 142 12.38 15.84 9.53
C SER A 142 11.05 15.74 8.78
N ALA A 143 10.75 16.74 7.94
CA ALA A 143 9.56 16.78 7.09
C ALA A 143 8.22 16.56 7.82
N ALA A 144 8.13 17.00 9.08
CA ALA A 144 6.92 16.86 9.89
C ALA A 144 5.77 17.69 9.29
N THR A 145 4.65 17.03 9.00
CA THR A 145 3.43 17.64 8.48
C THR A 145 2.23 17.08 9.24
N VAL A 146 1.20 17.92 9.41
CA VAL A 146 -0.05 17.53 10.06
C VAL A 146 -1.22 17.96 9.18
N THR A 147 -2.06 17.00 8.83
CA THR A 147 -3.33 17.24 8.13
C THR A 147 -4.46 16.90 9.08
N ALA A 148 -5.21 17.91 9.51
CA ALA A 148 -6.28 17.75 10.48
C ALA A 148 -7.66 17.85 9.82
N THR A 149 -8.57 16.99 10.24
CA THR A 149 -10.01 17.08 10.01
C THR A 149 -10.67 17.79 11.20
N ALA A 150 -12.00 17.73 11.32
CA ALA A 150 -12.69 18.21 12.51
C ALA A 150 -12.42 17.33 13.75
N THR A 151 -12.25 16.02 13.58
CA THR A 151 -12.20 15.06 14.71
C THR A 151 -10.99 14.12 14.69
N SER A 152 -10.11 14.27 13.70
CA SER A 152 -8.88 13.48 13.60
C SER A 152 -7.74 14.31 13.00
N ALA A 153 -6.51 13.80 13.11
CA ALA A 153 -5.36 14.36 12.41
C ALA A 153 -4.38 13.26 11.99
N SER A 154 -3.85 13.37 10.77
CA SER A 154 -2.74 12.54 10.30
C SER A 154 -1.44 13.31 10.46
N VAL A 155 -0.51 12.76 11.25
CA VAL A 155 0.83 13.29 11.47
C VAL A 155 1.83 12.45 10.70
N GLN A 156 2.59 13.08 9.82
CA GLN A 156 3.57 12.40 8.95
C GLN A 156 4.95 13.03 9.10
N TRP A 157 6.00 12.22 9.18
CA TRP A 157 7.38 12.69 9.26
C TRP A 157 8.36 11.63 8.73
N GLN A 158 9.63 12.01 8.64
CA GLN A 158 10.73 11.14 8.23
C GLN A 158 11.82 11.09 9.29
N THR A 159 12.54 9.97 9.36
CA THR A 159 13.81 9.84 10.07
C THR A 159 14.95 9.52 9.10
N ASN A 160 16.15 9.98 9.40
CA ASN A 160 17.36 9.66 8.61
C ASN A 160 17.85 8.23 8.83
N GLU A 161 17.32 7.53 9.83
CA GLU A 161 17.63 6.15 10.16
C GLU A 161 16.41 5.42 10.76
N ALA A 162 16.48 4.09 10.84
CA ALA A 162 15.37 3.26 11.29
C ALA A 162 15.04 3.52 12.76
N ALA A 163 13.88 4.09 13.04
CA ALA A 163 13.44 4.42 14.39
C ALA A 163 11.98 4.06 14.60
N THR A 164 11.57 3.89 15.85
CA THR A 164 10.15 3.82 16.24
C THR A 164 9.48 5.19 16.05
N GLY A 165 8.16 5.22 16.00
CA GLY A 165 7.42 6.47 15.81
C GLY A 165 6.21 6.61 16.74
N ALA A 166 6.19 7.68 17.53
CA ALA A 166 5.08 8.04 18.40
C ALA A 166 4.80 9.54 18.37
N VAL A 167 3.53 9.88 18.59
CA VAL A 167 3.05 11.26 18.70
C VAL A 167 2.30 11.39 20.02
N ASP A 168 2.86 12.16 20.94
CA ASP A 168 2.14 12.63 22.12
C ASP A 168 1.34 13.87 21.73
N TYR A 169 0.09 13.97 22.17
CA TYR A 169 -0.79 15.07 21.83
C TYR A 169 -1.74 15.42 22.97
N GLY A 170 -2.25 16.65 22.95
CA GLY A 170 -3.23 17.15 23.91
C GLY A 170 -3.50 18.64 23.71
N THR A 171 -4.51 19.18 24.39
CA THR A 171 -4.87 20.62 24.32
C THR A 171 -3.88 21.52 25.06
N THR A 172 -2.89 20.93 25.74
CA THR A 172 -1.80 21.63 26.43
C THR A 172 -0.46 20.94 26.15
N THR A 173 0.66 21.60 26.44
CA THR A 173 2.02 21.05 26.29
C THR A 173 2.37 19.99 27.34
N SER A 174 1.51 19.75 28.33
CA SER A 174 1.64 18.55 29.17
C SER A 174 1.34 17.29 28.36
N TYR A 175 0.69 17.45 27.21
CA TYR A 175 0.12 16.37 26.42
C TYR A 175 -0.81 15.51 27.32
N GLY A 176 -1.39 14.44 26.81
CA GLY A 176 -2.32 13.62 27.61
C GLY A 176 -2.77 12.35 26.91
N SER A 177 -2.46 12.26 25.63
CA SER A 177 -2.70 11.10 24.79
C SER A 177 -1.45 10.81 23.98
N THR A 178 -1.28 9.54 23.60
CA THR A 178 -0.16 9.07 22.77
C THR A 178 -0.71 8.13 21.72
N ALA A 179 -0.32 8.34 20.47
CA ALA A 179 -0.57 7.43 19.36
C ALA A 179 0.77 6.98 18.75
N SER A 180 0.83 5.75 18.24
CA SER A 180 2.05 5.19 17.63
C SER A 180 1.69 4.12 16.61
N HIS A 181 2.65 3.75 15.77
CA HIS A 181 2.55 2.58 14.88
C HIS A 181 3.65 1.56 15.21
N GLY A 182 3.51 0.33 14.71
CA GLY A 182 4.53 -0.71 14.87
C GLY A 182 5.70 -0.56 13.88
N GLY A 183 6.86 -1.13 14.23
CA GLY A 183 8.03 -1.21 13.36
C GLY A 183 8.95 0.02 13.41
N THR A 184 9.98 0.02 12.56
CA THR A 184 11.00 1.09 12.49
C THR A 184 11.25 1.62 11.06
N PRO A 185 10.21 2.09 10.34
CA PRO A 185 10.35 2.64 9.00
C PRO A 185 11.10 3.98 9.01
N LEU A 186 11.56 4.44 7.84
CA LEU A 186 12.12 5.79 7.66
C LEU A 186 11.05 6.85 7.41
N ASN A 187 9.84 6.43 7.04
CA ASN A 187 8.68 7.28 6.84
C ASN A 187 7.60 6.85 7.82
N HIS A 188 7.06 7.80 8.55
CA HIS A 188 6.12 7.57 9.62
C HIS A 188 4.80 8.25 9.31
N THR A 189 3.72 7.54 9.65
CA THR A 189 2.36 8.08 9.64
C THR A 189 1.67 7.61 10.91
N VAL A 190 1.17 8.56 11.70
CA VAL A 190 0.36 8.29 12.89
C VAL A 190 -0.94 9.07 12.78
N THR A 191 -2.07 8.37 12.94
CA THR A 191 -3.40 8.97 13.03
C THR A 191 -3.74 9.25 14.49
N LEU A 192 -4.23 10.46 14.75
CA LEU A 192 -4.76 10.90 16.03
C LEU A 192 -6.29 10.97 15.88
N ASP A 193 -7.02 10.15 16.61
CA ASP A 193 -8.48 10.07 16.53
C ASP A 193 -9.14 10.63 17.79
N GLY A 194 -10.45 10.89 17.71
CA GLY A 194 -11.26 11.35 18.84
C GLY A 194 -10.92 12.78 19.30
N LEU A 195 -10.52 13.64 18.37
CA LEU A 195 -10.21 15.04 18.64
C LEU A 195 -11.48 15.88 18.66
N GLU A 196 -11.46 16.95 19.46
CA GLU A 196 -12.53 17.95 19.48
C GLU A 196 -12.39 18.90 18.28
N PRO A 197 -13.49 19.26 17.59
CA PRO A 197 -13.47 20.26 16.53
C PRO A 197 -13.06 21.65 17.01
N ALA A 198 -12.59 22.49 16.08
CA ALA A 198 -12.12 23.86 16.34
C ALA A 198 -11.09 23.98 17.48
N THR A 199 -10.37 22.90 17.80
CA THR A 199 -9.55 22.81 19.00
C THR A 199 -8.08 22.77 18.60
N THR A 200 -7.28 23.59 19.26
CA THR A 200 -5.82 23.58 19.05
C THR A 200 -5.19 22.52 19.93
N TYR A 201 -4.51 21.58 19.31
CA TYR A 201 -3.72 20.54 19.95
C TYR A 201 -2.24 20.88 19.84
N SER A 202 -1.53 20.74 20.95
CA SER A 202 -0.08 20.63 20.96
C SER A 202 0.28 19.17 20.71
N TYR A 203 1.29 18.93 19.89
CA TYR A 203 1.85 17.59 19.67
C TYR A 203 3.36 17.57 19.82
N ARG A 204 3.89 16.38 20.08
CA ARG A 204 5.32 16.06 20.16
C ARG A 204 5.57 14.74 19.46
N ILE A 205 6.32 14.79 18.37
CA ILE A 205 6.81 13.62 17.66
C ILE A 205 8.07 13.12 18.35
N GLY A 206 8.14 11.83 18.60
CA GLY A 206 9.31 11.15 19.15
C GLY A 206 9.52 9.80 18.50
N GLY A 207 10.67 9.22 18.82
CA GLY A 207 11.10 7.93 18.31
C GLY A 207 12.42 7.54 18.95
N THR A 208 12.71 6.25 18.90
CA THR A 208 13.98 5.67 19.35
C THR A 208 14.47 4.75 18.26
N ASP A 209 15.76 4.85 17.92
CA ASP A 209 16.40 3.92 16.99
C ASP A 209 16.53 2.51 17.59
N LEU A 210 17.21 1.63 16.87
CA LEU A 210 17.45 0.26 17.30
C LEU A 210 18.56 0.13 18.36
N ALA A 211 19.44 1.14 18.49
CA ALA A 211 20.51 1.20 19.49
C ALA A 211 20.03 1.77 20.84
N GLY A 212 18.82 2.35 20.87
CA GLY A 212 18.23 2.95 22.06
C GLY A 212 18.40 4.47 22.14
N ASN A 213 18.94 5.12 21.11
CA ASN A 213 19.07 6.58 21.11
C ASN A 213 17.71 7.20 20.77
N ALA A 214 17.24 8.08 21.64
CA ALA A 214 15.99 8.81 21.43
C ALA A 214 16.22 9.98 20.47
N ALA A 215 15.32 10.16 19.50
CA ALA A 215 15.26 11.34 18.67
C ALA A 215 15.10 12.60 19.53
N THR A 216 15.68 13.71 19.09
CA THR A 216 15.27 15.02 19.61
C THR A 216 13.81 15.26 19.19
N PRO A 217 12.87 15.45 20.15
CA PRO A 217 11.46 15.54 19.80
C PRO A 217 11.15 16.77 18.94
N VAL A 218 10.29 16.60 17.94
CA VAL A 218 9.76 17.72 17.14
C VAL A 218 8.37 18.05 17.67
N THR A 219 8.23 19.27 18.19
CA THR A 219 6.95 19.76 18.73
C THR A 219 6.29 20.73 17.76
N GLY A 220 4.97 20.74 17.76
CA GLY A 220 4.21 21.74 17.05
C GLY A 220 2.79 21.86 17.60
N THR A 221 1.99 22.65 16.91
CA THR A 221 0.56 22.73 17.15
C THR A 221 -0.18 22.53 15.84
N PHE A 222 -1.35 21.94 15.90
CA PHE A 222 -2.33 22.00 14.82
C PHE A 222 -3.69 22.36 15.41
N THR A 223 -4.55 22.92 14.58
CA THR A 223 -5.93 23.21 14.97
C THR A 223 -6.81 22.30 14.12
N THR A 224 -7.65 21.50 14.78
CA THR A 224 -8.70 20.76 14.06
C THR A 224 -9.59 21.77 13.36
N ALA A 225 -10.10 21.41 12.19
CA ALA A 225 -10.97 22.29 11.45
C ALA A 225 -12.14 22.73 12.34
N ALA A 226 -12.52 24.01 12.26
CA ALA A 226 -13.77 24.43 12.87
C ALA A 226 -14.90 23.59 12.23
N PRO A 227 -15.87 23.10 13.00
CA PRO A 227 -17.06 22.54 12.39
C PRO A 227 -17.63 23.66 11.52
N THR A 228 -17.81 23.39 10.24
CA THR A 228 -18.13 24.39 9.22
C THR A 228 -19.54 24.94 9.44
N GLY A 229 -19.79 25.74 10.48
CA GLY A 229 -21.03 26.47 10.68
C GLY A 229 -22.34 25.65 10.72
N THR A 230 -22.23 24.32 10.78
CA THR A 230 -23.29 23.33 10.96
C THR A 230 -22.63 22.13 11.64
N GLY A 231 -23.34 21.46 12.57
CA GLY A 231 -22.92 20.15 13.06
C GLY A 231 -23.01 19.12 11.95
N ASP A 232 -22.09 19.17 10.99
CA ASP A 232 -22.08 18.27 9.85
C ASP A 232 -21.20 17.08 10.18
N GLU A 233 -21.85 16.05 10.70
CA GLU A 233 -21.28 14.72 10.88
C GLU A 233 -20.93 14.06 9.53
N ILE A 234 -21.22 14.70 8.40
CA ILE A 234 -20.94 14.22 7.05
C ILE A 234 -19.77 15.04 6.48
N ASP A 235 -18.59 14.43 6.41
CA ASP A 235 -17.40 14.97 5.77
C ASP A 235 -17.36 14.60 4.27
N LEU A 236 -17.18 15.61 3.43
CA LEU A 236 -17.08 15.47 1.97
C LEU A 236 -15.64 15.71 1.54
N TRP A 237 -14.93 14.63 1.21
CA TRP A 237 -13.48 14.65 0.94
C TRP A 237 -13.04 15.60 -0.17
N TYR A 238 -13.92 15.90 -1.13
CA TYR A 238 -13.65 16.81 -2.25
C TYR A 238 -14.53 18.05 -2.24
N GLY A 239 -15.06 18.40 -1.07
CA GLY A 239 -15.88 19.59 -0.85
C GLY A 239 -17.30 19.50 -1.42
N THR A 240 -18.04 20.59 -1.24
CA THR A 240 -19.46 20.72 -1.61
C THR A 240 -19.69 21.16 -3.05
N GLU A 241 -18.64 21.52 -3.78
CA GLU A 241 -18.71 21.96 -5.18
C GLU A 241 -17.82 21.04 -6.01
N GLN A 242 -18.42 20.12 -6.75
CA GLN A 242 -17.69 19.12 -7.52
C GLN A 242 -18.09 19.16 -8.99
N SER A 243 -17.11 19.05 -9.88
CA SER A 243 -17.32 19.07 -11.33
C SER A 243 -16.88 17.75 -11.93
N PHE A 244 -17.71 17.17 -12.79
CA PHE A 244 -17.43 15.90 -13.45
C PHE A 244 -17.63 16.02 -14.96
N GLY A 245 -16.78 15.35 -15.73
CA GLY A 245 -16.90 15.34 -17.18
C GLY A 245 -16.42 16.62 -17.86
N SER A 246 -15.70 17.52 -17.17
CA SER A 246 -15.15 18.74 -17.75
C SER A 246 -14.26 18.47 -18.97
N LEU A 247 -13.50 17.38 -18.92
CA LEU A 247 -12.66 16.92 -20.02
C LEU A 247 -13.35 15.82 -20.84
N ALA A 248 -13.78 14.75 -20.17
CA ALA A 248 -14.38 13.56 -20.78
C ALA A 248 -15.13 12.73 -19.73
N HIS A 249 -15.94 11.78 -20.17
CA HIS A 249 -16.55 10.79 -19.28
C HIS A 249 -15.59 9.62 -19.12
N THR A 250 -15.20 9.29 -17.90
CA THR A 250 -14.28 8.18 -17.61
C THR A 250 -15.02 6.87 -17.31
N GLN A 251 -16.25 6.95 -16.82
CA GLN A 251 -17.08 5.79 -16.48
C GLN A 251 -18.55 6.19 -16.37
N ARG A 252 -19.42 5.17 -16.26
CA ARG A 252 -20.89 5.29 -16.18
C ARG A 252 -21.45 6.07 -14.98
N TRP A 253 -20.68 6.22 -13.90
CA TRP A 253 -21.10 6.87 -12.66
C TRP A 253 -20.30 8.15 -12.38
N VAL A 254 -20.87 9.02 -11.56
CA VAL A 254 -20.18 10.03 -10.76
C VAL A 254 -20.11 9.52 -9.33
N ASN A 255 -18.96 9.71 -8.67
CA ASN A 255 -18.73 9.26 -7.30
C ASN A 255 -18.66 10.47 -6.35
N ILE A 256 -19.51 10.47 -5.33
CA ILE A 256 -19.37 11.37 -4.18
C ILE A 256 -18.88 10.53 -3.01
N VAL A 257 -17.66 10.80 -2.57
CA VAL A 257 -16.98 10.05 -1.51
C VAL A 257 -16.74 10.93 -0.29
N GLY A 258 -16.79 10.30 0.88
CA GLY A 258 -16.66 10.99 2.15
C GLY A 258 -16.70 10.04 3.34
N ASN A 259 -16.80 10.62 4.52
CA ASN A 259 -16.95 9.90 5.78
C ASN A 259 -18.11 10.48 6.60
N VAL A 260 -18.87 9.63 7.29
CA VAL A 260 -19.89 10.06 8.25
C VAL A 260 -19.48 9.67 9.67
N ALA A 261 -19.33 10.65 10.53
CA ALA A 261 -19.00 10.49 11.94
C ALA A 261 -20.14 9.80 12.71
N ASN A 262 -19.76 9.15 13.83
CA ASN A 262 -20.68 8.44 14.73
C ASN A 262 -21.54 7.39 14.01
N SER A 263 -20.98 6.71 12.99
CA SER A 263 -21.74 5.81 12.12
C SER A 263 -22.42 4.66 12.84
N ASP A 264 -21.85 4.18 13.96
CA ASP A 264 -22.45 3.16 14.83
C ASP A 264 -23.82 3.58 15.41
N ASN A 265 -24.10 4.88 15.46
CA ASN A 265 -25.36 5.42 15.97
C ASN A 265 -26.37 5.76 14.86
N LEU A 266 -26.06 5.47 13.59
CA LEU A 266 -26.97 5.75 12.49
C LEU A 266 -28.21 4.86 12.55
N THR A 267 -29.38 5.49 12.40
CA THR A 267 -30.68 4.85 12.19
C THR A 267 -31.14 4.95 10.74
N GLY A 268 -30.50 5.81 9.93
CA GLY A 268 -30.70 5.88 8.49
C GLY A 268 -29.66 6.77 7.82
N PHE A 269 -29.22 6.38 6.63
CA PHE A 269 -28.28 7.15 5.82
C PHE A 269 -28.70 7.08 4.35
N SER A 270 -28.86 8.24 3.70
CA SER A 270 -29.42 8.32 2.36
C SER A 270 -28.99 9.58 1.61
N TYR A 271 -29.17 9.57 0.29
CA TYR A 271 -29.08 10.78 -0.53
C TYR A 271 -30.33 11.01 -1.38
N ARG A 272 -30.52 12.25 -1.84
CA ARG A 272 -31.52 12.65 -2.82
C ARG A 272 -30.82 13.43 -3.94
N LEU A 273 -31.10 13.04 -5.18
CA LEU A 273 -30.65 13.77 -6.37
C LEU A 273 -31.76 14.72 -6.83
N ASN A 274 -31.47 16.01 -6.97
CA ASN A 274 -32.36 17.05 -7.50
C ASN A 274 -33.74 17.08 -6.80
N GLY A 275 -33.76 16.87 -5.48
CA GLY A 275 -35.01 16.81 -4.69
C GLY A 275 -35.87 15.56 -4.91
N GLY A 276 -35.35 14.57 -5.66
CA GLY A 276 -36.01 13.30 -5.96
C GLY A 276 -36.17 12.37 -4.73
N PRO A 277 -36.56 11.11 -4.97
CA PRO A 277 -36.70 10.12 -3.90
C PRO A 277 -35.38 9.89 -3.18
N ALA A 278 -35.47 9.46 -1.92
CA ALA A 278 -34.29 9.09 -1.15
C ALA A 278 -33.79 7.71 -1.58
N THR A 279 -32.48 7.59 -1.74
CA THR A 279 -31.77 6.35 -1.99
C THR A 279 -30.89 6.04 -0.78
N ALA A 280 -31.05 4.84 -0.21
CA ALA A 280 -30.27 4.40 0.93
C ALA A 280 -28.78 4.26 0.57
N LEU A 281 -27.92 4.55 1.53
CA LEU A 281 -26.46 4.41 1.45
C LEU A 281 -26.00 3.34 2.46
N SER A 282 -24.97 2.58 2.11
CA SER A 282 -24.21 1.84 3.11
C SER A 282 -23.08 2.70 3.67
N VAL A 283 -22.56 2.28 4.82
CA VAL A 283 -21.44 2.90 5.51
C VAL A 283 -20.41 1.81 5.80
N GLY A 284 -19.14 2.14 5.67
CA GLY A 284 -18.04 1.23 5.94
C GLY A 284 -17.86 0.90 7.43
N PRO A 285 -17.00 -0.09 7.74
CA PRO A 285 -16.25 -0.90 6.78
C PRO A 285 -17.13 -1.98 6.12
N ASP A 286 -16.99 -2.18 4.80
CA ASP A 286 -17.75 -3.20 4.05
C ASP A 286 -16.88 -4.33 3.47
N ASN A 287 -15.60 -4.34 3.85
CA ASN A 287 -14.57 -5.26 3.35
C ASN A 287 -14.37 -5.18 1.82
N ARG A 288 -14.78 -4.07 1.21
CA ARG A 288 -14.66 -3.76 -0.21
C ARG A 288 -14.34 -2.27 -0.35
N ARG A 289 -15.17 -1.50 -1.06
CA ARG A 289 -14.90 -0.10 -1.44
C ARG A 289 -14.95 0.87 -0.26
N LEU A 290 -15.57 0.48 0.87
CA LEU A 290 -15.67 1.30 2.08
C LEU A 290 -14.72 0.74 3.13
N GLN A 291 -13.58 1.41 3.30
CA GLN A 291 -12.46 0.89 4.09
C GLN A 291 -12.66 1.10 5.59
N ASN A 292 -12.94 2.33 6.00
CA ASN A 292 -12.99 2.69 7.42
C ASN A 292 -14.43 2.81 7.90
N GLU A 293 -14.58 2.81 9.23
CA GLU A 293 -15.82 3.22 9.88
C GLU A 293 -16.24 4.61 9.37
N GLY A 294 -17.51 4.75 9.00
CA GLY A 294 -18.05 5.99 8.48
C GLY A 294 -17.84 6.21 6.98
N ASP A 295 -16.97 5.46 6.30
CA ASP A 295 -16.72 5.70 4.87
C ASP A 295 -17.97 5.47 4.04
N PHE A 296 -18.23 6.35 3.08
CA PHE A 296 -19.32 6.19 2.11
C PHE A 296 -18.89 6.57 0.69
N ASN A 297 -19.59 6.00 -0.27
CA ASN A 297 -19.44 6.31 -1.69
C ASN A 297 -20.81 6.26 -2.37
N ILE A 298 -21.13 7.32 -3.10
CA ILE A 298 -22.38 7.43 -3.86
C ILE A 298 -22.08 7.27 -5.35
N ASP A 299 -22.43 6.13 -5.92
CA ASP A 299 -22.48 5.89 -7.36
C ASP A 299 -23.76 6.50 -7.94
N ILE A 300 -23.65 7.65 -8.62
CA ILE A 300 -24.76 8.31 -9.30
C ILE A 300 -24.66 8.07 -10.80
N ALA A 301 -25.66 7.44 -11.41
CA ALA A 301 -25.73 7.23 -12.86
C ALA A 301 -25.62 8.55 -13.62
N ARG A 302 -24.68 8.64 -14.57
CA ARG A 302 -24.58 9.82 -15.45
C ARG A 302 -25.87 10.09 -16.20
N SER A 303 -26.63 9.05 -16.54
CA SER A 303 -27.96 9.17 -17.17
C SER A 303 -29.03 9.79 -16.26
N ALA A 304 -28.82 9.82 -14.94
CA ALA A 304 -29.70 10.48 -13.99
C ALA A 304 -29.34 11.96 -13.76
N LEU A 305 -28.16 12.41 -14.23
CA LEU A 305 -27.67 13.77 -14.06
C LEU A 305 -28.01 14.63 -15.28
N ALA A 306 -28.49 15.85 -15.02
CA ALA A 306 -28.65 16.86 -16.06
C ALA A 306 -27.28 17.46 -16.42
N THR A 307 -27.10 17.91 -17.67
CA THR A 307 -25.96 18.77 -18.01
C THR A 307 -26.10 20.11 -17.26
N GLY A 308 -25.00 20.60 -16.68
CA GLY A 308 -24.99 21.74 -15.78
C GLY A 308 -25.06 21.31 -14.32
N GLN A 309 -25.65 22.16 -13.47
CA GLN A 309 -25.69 21.93 -12.03
C GLN A 309 -26.79 20.93 -11.65
N ASN A 310 -26.43 20.01 -10.76
CA ASN A 310 -27.30 19.09 -10.05
C ASN A 310 -27.07 19.28 -8.55
N THR A 311 -28.07 18.95 -7.73
CA THR A 311 -27.96 18.98 -6.28
C THR A 311 -28.03 17.56 -5.72
N VAL A 312 -27.07 17.20 -4.88
CA VAL A 312 -27.06 15.94 -4.14
C VAL A 312 -27.17 16.31 -2.66
N ARG A 313 -28.28 15.94 -2.02
CA ARG A 313 -28.47 16.15 -0.58
C ARG A 313 -28.32 14.83 0.14
N ILE A 314 -27.34 14.73 1.02
CA ILE A 314 -27.10 13.59 1.91
C ILE A 314 -27.81 13.87 3.24
N THR A 315 -28.35 12.83 3.86
CA THR A 315 -29.01 12.90 5.17
C THR A 315 -28.60 11.70 6.01
N ALA A 316 -28.02 12.00 7.16
CA ALA A 316 -27.71 11.06 8.23
C ALA A 316 -28.70 11.27 9.38
N ALA A 317 -29.30 10.19 9.86
CA ALA A 317 -30.21 10.18 11.00
C ALA A 317 -29.65 9.28 12.08
N TYR A 318 -29.72 9.71 13.33
CA TYR A 318 -29.06 9.08 14.46
C TYR A 318 -30.06 8.64 15.53
N GLN A 319 -29.60 7.76 16.42
CA GLN A 319 -30.32 7.45 17.65
C GLN A 319 -30.63 8.74 18.43
N GLY A 320 -31.78 8.79 19.11
CA GLY A 320 -32.25 10.01 19.79
C GLY A 320 -32.87 11.07 18.88
N GLY A 321 -32.98 10.81 17.58
CA GLY A 321 -33.72 11.66 16.63
C GLY A 321 -32.92 12.83 16.04
N HIS A 322 -31.61 12.91 16.33
CA HIS A 322 -30.71 13.86 15.68
C HIS A 322 -30.57 13.56 14.18
N GLN A 323 -30.41 14.59 13.35
CA GLN A 323 -30.14 14.46 11.93
C GLN A 323 -29.10 15.48 11.49
N SER A 324 -28.21 15.03 10.60
CA SER A 324 -27.23 15.86 9.90
C SER A 324 -27.46 15.79 8.39
N THR A 325 -27.20 16.89 7.68
CA THR A 325 -27.39 16.93 6.21
C THR A 325 -26.30 17.73 5.52
N ALA A 326 -25.71 17.16 4.48
CA ALA A 326 -24.79 17.84 3.59
C ALA A 326 -25.42 18.03 2.20
N THR A 327 -25.18 19.16 1.55
CA THR A 327 -25.63 19.41 0.16
C THR A 327 -24.43 19.70 -0.73
N ILE A 328 -24.38 18.99 -1.85
CA ILE A 328 -23.32 19.07 -2.86
C ILE A 328 -23.93 19.60 -4.16
N THR A 329 -23.28 20.60 -4.73
CA THR A 329 -23.50 21.01 -6.12
C THR A 329 -22.60 20.17 -7.02
N VAL A 330 -23.21 19.36 -7.88
CA VAL A 330 -22.53 18.50 -8.85
C VAL A 330 -22.72 19.11 -10.24
N THR A 331 -21.65 19.69 -10.79
CA THR A 331 -21.66 20.25 -12.15
C THR A 331 -21.22 19.19 -13.16
N VAL A 332 -22.11 18.80 -14.06
CA VAL A 332 -21.82 17.81 -15.11
C VAL A 332 -21.67 18.49 -16.45
N ALA A 333 -20.54 18.28 -17.12
CA ALA A 333 -20.35 18.70 -18.50
C ALA A 333 -20.69 17.58 -19.50
N SER A 334 -21.03 17.99 -20.72
CA SER A 334 -21.26 17.11 -21.87
C SER A 334 -20.16 17.34 -22.93
N PRO A 335 -18.95 16.79 -22.71
CA PRO A 335 -17.83 17.00 -23.59
C PRO A 335 -17.91 16.15 -24.86
N GLY A 336 -17.29 16.63 -25.94
CA GLY A 336 -16.97 15.81 -27.10
C GLY A 336 -15.99 14.68 -26.76
N VAL A 337 -15.63 13.85 -27.75
CA VAL A 337 -14.61 12.80 -27.56
C VAL A 337 -13.26 13.44 -27.31
N LEU A 338 -12.57 12.96 -26.28
CA LEU A 338 -11.26 13.45 -25.92
C LEU A 338 -10.22 13.03 -26.97
N THR A 339 -9.54 13.96 -27.61
CA THR A 339 -8.51 13.64 -28.61
C THR A 339 -7.20 13.19 -27.97
N LEU A 340 -6.50 12.30 -28.67
CA LEU A 340 -5.15 11.80 -28.37
C LEU A 340 -4.11 12.36 -29.37
N PRO A 341 -2.83 12.53 -29.00
CA PRO A 341 -2.23 12.20 -27.70
C PRO A 341 -2.57 13.22 -26.61
N ARG A 342 -2.42 12.82 -25.35
CA ARG A 342 -2.70 13.67 -24.19
C ARG A 342 -1.87 13.28 -22.99
N THR A 343 -1.58 14.26 -22.14
CA THR A 343 -0.99 14.05 -20.83
C THR A 343 -1.93 14.57 -19.75
N VAL A 344 -2.22 13.75 -18.74
CA VAL A 344 -2.85 14.22 -17.49
C VAL A 344 -1.74 14.62 -16.54
N THR A 345 -1.75 15.89 -16.14
CA THR A 345 -0.82 16.46 -15.17
C THR A 345 -1.53 16.75 -13.86
N TRP A 346 -0.83 16.64 -12.74
CA TRP A 346 -1.40 16.85 -11.41
C TRP A 346 -1.08 18.24 -10.87
N SER A 347 -2.03 19.18 -10.97
CA SER A 347 -1.85 20.54 -10.47
C SER A 347 -2.67 20.77 -9.20
N SER A 348 -2.01 21.16 -8.10
CA SER A 348 -2.66 21.51 -6.83
C SER A 348 -3.53 22.77 -6.90
N GLY A 349 -3.30 23.63 -7.90
CA GLY A 349 -4.12 24.82 -8.14
C GLY A 349 -5.42 24.55 -8.91
N VAL A 350 -5.68 23.30 -9.30
CA VAL A 350 -6.85 22.89 -10.06
C VAL A 350 -7.59 21.80 -9.28
N PRO A 351 -8.92 21.87 -9.11
CA PRO A 351 -9.67 20.83 -8.40
C PRO A 351 -9.43 19.43 -9.00
N LEU A 352 -9.17 18.42 -8.16
CA LEU A 352 -8.85 17.07 -8.63
C LEU A 352 -9.94 16.49 -9.54
N GLN A 353 -11.22 16.63 -9.15
CA GLN A 353 -12.36 16.13 -9.92
C GLN A 353 -12.49 16.73 -11.33
N SER A 354 -11.83 17.87 -11.59
CA SER A 354 -11.79 18.50 -12.92
C SER A 354 -10.64 17.98 -13.81
N GLN A 355 -9.65 17.30 -13.23
CA GLN A 355 -8.47 16.73 -13.89
C GLN A 355 -8.63 15.22 -14.10
N ALA A 356 -9.26 14.54 -13.14
CA ALA A 356 -9.52 13.10 -13.11
C ALA A 356 -10.78 12.84 -12.28
N GLN A 357 -11.39 11.67 -12.42
CA GLN A 357 -12.50 11.29 -11.55
C GLN A 357 -12.00 10.41 -10.41
N VAL A 358 -12.13 10.87 -9.18
CA VAL A 358 -11.94 10.00 -8.02
C VAL A 358 -13.09 9.02 -7.96
N VAL A 359 -12.76 7.74 -7.92
CA VAL A 359 -13.73 6.64 -7.86
C VAL A 359 -13.83 6.14 -6.43
N ASP A 360 -12.69 5.94 -5.75
CA ASP A 360 -12.63 5.49 -4.36
C ASP A 360 -11.47 6.14 -3.60
N GLY A 361 -11.72 6.40 -2.31
CA GLY A 361 -10.73 6.88 -1.36
C GLY A 361 -10.44 8.38 -1.38
N LEU A 362 -9.64 8.79 -0.40
CA LEU A 362 -9.09 10.13 -0.32
C LEU A 362 -7.74 10.20 -1.05
N TRP A 363 -7.55 11.24 -1.85
CA TRP A 363 -6.36 11.49 -2.66
C TRP A 363 -5.85 12.90 -2.45
N ALA A 364 -4.52 13.05 -2.45
CA ALA A 364 -3.82 14.30 -2.25
C ALA A 364 -3.00 14.68 -3.49
N LEU A 365 -3.08 15.95 -3.87
CA LEU A 365 -2.24 16.55 -4.91
C LEU A 365 -1.00 17.18 -4.25
N GLY A 366 0.18 16.93 -4.79
CA GLY A 366 1.41 17.54 -4.28
C GLY A 366 2.60 17.31 -5.21
N ASN A 367 3.46 18.34 -5.37
CA ASN A 367 4.70 18.27 -6.15
C ASN A 367 4.53 17.71 -7.58
N GLY A 368 3.42 18.02 -8.26
CA GLY A 368 3.16 17.50 -9.61
C GLY A 368 2.74 16.04 -9.65
N THR A 369 2.32 15.47 -8.51
CA THR A 369 1.92 14.07 -8.38
C THR A 369 0.58 13.92 -7.67
N LEU A 370 -0.01 12.73 -7.83
CA LEU A 370 -1.22 12.29 -7.15
C LEU A 370 -0.86 11.17 -6.17
N ARG A 371 -1.12 11.35 -4.87
CA ARG A 371 -0.81 10.38 -3.82
C ARG A 371 -2.07 9.94 -3.08
N THR A 372 -2.12 8.70 -2.63
CA THR A 372 -3.14 8.24 -1.68
C THR A 372 -3.13 9.12 -0.42
N GLY A 373 -4.25 9.80 -0.14
CA GLY A 373 -4.43 10.60 1.07
C GLY A 373 -4.80 9.76 2.29
N SER A 374 -5.49 8.64 2.06
CA SER A 374 -5.65 7.55 3.02
C SER A 374 -5.36 6.21 2.32
N THR A 375 -4.71 5.27 3.00
CA THR A 375 -4.46 3.92 2.47
C THR A 375 -5.65 3.00 2.73
N GLY A 376 -5.88 1.98 1.89
CA GLY A 376 -6.92 0.96 2.12
C GLY A 376 -7.42 0.26 0.86
N TYR A 377 -8.51 -0.52 1.02
CA TYR A 377 -9.32 -1.11 -0.05
C TYR A 377 -10.36 -0.08 -0.53
N ASP A 378 -10.60 0.16 -1.80
CA ASP A 378 -9.62 0.29 -2.87
C ASP A 378 -9.32 1.79 -3.00
N ARG A 379 -8.22 2.18 -3.62
CA ARG A 379 -7.99 3.58 -4.00
C ARG A 379 -7.94 3.66 -5.51
N LEU A 380 -8.96 4.28 -6.10
CA LEU A 380 -9.17 4.31 -7.55
C LEU A 380 -9.36 5.75 -8.05
N VAL A 381 -8.63 6.10 -9.11
CA VAL A 381 -8.80 7.35 -9.86
C VAL A 381 -8.83 7.06 -11.35
N ALA A 382 -9.90 7.48 -12.01
CA ALA A 382 -10.11 7.26 -13.43
C ALA A 382 -9.74 8.51 -14.26
N VAL A 383 -9.10 8.28 -15.41
CA VAL A 383 -8.65 9.31 -16.36
C VAL A 383 -8.95 8.90 -17.79
N GLY A 384 -9.05 9.89 -18.68
CA GLY A 384 -9.30 9.66 -20.10
C GLY A 384 -10.79 9.62 -20.45
N ASP A 385 -11.12 8.88 -21.49
CA ASP A 385 -12.46 8.84 -22.07
C ASP A 385 -12.93 7.40 -22.25
N GLU A 386 -14.14 7.09 -21.79
CA GLU A 386 -14.75 5.76 -21.92
C GLU A 386 -14.99 5.36 -23.39
N ARG A 387 -14.97 6.32 -24.31
CA ARG A 387 -15.14 6.07 -25.75
C ARG A 387 -13.85 5.66 -26.46
N TRP A 388 -12.70 5.68 -25.78
CA TRP A 388 -11.42 5.28 -26.37
C TRP A 388 -11.34 3.77 -26.61
N THR A 389 -10.83 3.40 -27.79
CA THR A 389 -10.66 2.01 -28.22
C THR A 389 -9.21 1.56 -28.11
N ASP A 390 -8.29 2.24 -28.81
CA ASP A 390 -6.91 1.79 -29.00
C ASP A 390 -5.90 2.86 -28.56
N TYR A 391 -5.11 2.56 -27.56
CA TYR A 391 -4.17 3.51 -26.97
C TYR A 391 -3.04 2.83 -26.21
N GLU A 392 -2.00 3.60 -25.95
CA GLU A 392 -0.92 3.24 -25.04
C GLU A 392 -0.89 4.25 -23.89
N VAL A 393 -0.90 3.76 -22.66
CA VAL A 393 -0.80 4.56 -21.43
C VAL A 393 0.51 4.28 -20.72
N THR A 394 1.20 5.34 -20.30
CA THR A 394 2.45 5.28 -19.53
C THR A 394 2.31 6.06 -18.24
N VAL A 395 2.61 5.43 -17.11
CA VAL A 395 2.45 6.03 -15.78
C VAL A 395 3.66 5.72 -14.91
N PRO A 396 4.42 6.75 -14.48
CA PRO A 396 5.37 6.62 -13.38
C PRO A 396 4.61 6.40 -12.08
N MET A 397 5.03 5.44 -11.27
CA MET A 397 4.41 5.13 -9.99
C MET A 397 5.43 4.73 -8.94
N THR A 398 5.17 5.13 -7.70
CA THR A 398 6.05 4.91 -6.55
C THR A 398 5.23 4.30 -5.43
N VAL A 399 5.71 3.20 -4.86
CA VAL A 399 5.13 2.60 -3.65
C VAL A 399 5.99 3.03 -2.47
N HIS A 400 5.39 3.62 -1.44
CA HIS A 400 6.07 4.10 -0.24
C HIS A 400 5.93 3.15 0.94
N GLY A 401 4.82 2.41 0.99
CA GLY A 401 4.56 1.44 2.02
C GLY A 401 3.23 0.71 1.83
N PHE A 402 2.99 -0.25 2.71
CA PHE A 402 1.71 -0.96 2.80
C PHE A 402 0.73 -0.20 3.70
N GLY A 403 -0.55 -0.27 3.35
CA GLY A 403 -1.64 0.18 4.23
C GLY A 403 -1.82 -0.75 5.45
N PRO A 404 -2.60 -0.31 6.46
CA PRO A 404 -2.75 -1.01 7.73
C PRO A 404 -3.35 -2.42 7.58
N ASP A 405 -4.23 -2.63 6.59
CA ASP A 405 -4.91 -3.91 6.36
C ASP A 405 -4.35 -4.70 5.17
N ALA A 406 -3.12 -4.39 4.75
CA ALA A 406 -2.40 -5.20 3.79
C ALA A 406 -2.36 -6.68 4.25
N TYR A 407 -2.63 -7.59 3.32
CA TYR A 407 -2.69 -9.05 3.56
C TYR A 407 -3.84 -9.54 4.45
N SER A 408 -4.77 -8.68 4.84
CA SER A 408 -5.99 -9.12 5.52
C SER A 408 -6.80 -10.07 4.63
N HIS A 409 -7.53 -10.99 5.25
CA HIS A 409 -8.39 -11.98 4.57
C HIS A 409 -9.47 -11.33 3.68
N LEU A 410 -9.74 -10.04 3.90
CA LEU A 410 -10.82 -9.27 3.29
C LEU A 410 -10.36 -8.54 2.01
N SER A 411 -9.06 -8.50 1.73
CA SER A 411 -8.47 -7.69 0.65
C SER A 411 -7.55 -8.50 -0.26
N GLY A 412 -7.01 -9.61 0.24
CA GLY A 412 -5.94 -10.33 -0.46
C GLY A 412 -4.66 -9.51 -0.48
N ALA A 413 -3.85 -9.72 -1.52
CA ALA A 413 -2.49 -9.18 -1.61
C ALA A 413 -2.47 -7.73 -2.14
N PRO A 414 -1.78 -6.77 -1.49
CA PRO A 414 -1.62 -5.38 -1.94
C PRO A 414 -1.17 -5.27 -3.39
N MET A 415 -1.58 -4.24 -4.11
CA MET A 415 -1.17 -4.05 -5.51
C MET A 415 -1.23 -2.60 -6.00
N ILE A 416 -0.38 -2.29 -6.97
CA ILE A 416 -0.38 -1.02 -7.71
C ILE A 416 -0.49 -1.31 -9.20
N GLY A 417 -1.32 -0.57 -9.93
CA GLY A 417 -1.49 -0.84 -11.36
C GLY A 417 -2.42 0.08 -12.12
N ILE A 418 -2.77 -0.39 -13.30
CA ILE A 418 -3.57 0.31 -14.31
C ILE A 418 -4.62 -0.66 -14.86
N GLY A 419 -5.88 -0.23 -14.89
CA GLY A 419 -6.92 -0.85 -15.73
C GLY A 419 -7.07 -0.07 -17.03
N VAL A 420 -7.22 -0.78 -18.15
CA VAL A 420 -7.45 -0.22 -19.50
C VAL A 420 -8.75 -0.76 -20.09
N ARG A 421 -9.35 0.04 -20.97
CA ARG A 421 -10.76 -0.06 -21.38
C ARG A 421 -11.69 -0.26 -20.18
N TRP A 422 -11.44 0.53 -19.14
CA TRP A 422 -12.21 0.46 -17.90
C TRP A 422 -13.51 1.26 -18.05
N GLN A 423 -14.62 0.70 -17.56
CA GLN A 423 -15.97 1.25 -17.76
C GLN A 423 -16.70 1.57 -16.44
N GLY A 424 -15.97 1.56 -15.33
CA GLY A 424 -16.54 1.60 -13.99
C GLY A 424 -16.72 0.22 -13.37
N HIS A 425 -17.05 0.23 -12.07
CA HIS A 425 -17.62 -0.93 -11.40
C HIS A 425 -18.97 -1.34 -12.03
N THR A 426 -19.47 -2.52 -11.66
CA THR A 426 -20.77 -3.04 -12.11
C THR A 426 -21.65 -3.37 -10.92
N ALA A 427 -22.94 -3.02 -11.04
CA ALA A 427 -23.95 -3.38 -10.07
C ALA A 427 -24.41 -4.82 -10.33
N VAL A 428 -24.23 -5.68 -9.34
CA VAL A 428 -24.71 -7.08 -9.36
C VAL A 428 -25.93 -7.30 -8.45
N ASP A 429 -26.21 -6.31 -7.61
CA ASP A 429 -27.33 -6.22 -6.69
C ASP A 429 -27.68 -4.74 -6.46
N SER A 430 -28.46 -4.44 -5.42
CA SER A 430 -28.85 -3.08 -5.04
C SER A 430 -27.87 -2.40 -4.07
N SER A 431 -26.64 -2.92 -3.90
CA SER A 431 -25.64 -2.30 -3.02
C SER A 431 -25.23 -0.92 -3.54
N GLN A 432 -24.92 -0.03 -2.61
CA GLN A 432 -24.49 1.34 -2.88
C GLN A 432 -23.34 1.68 -1.92
N PRO A 433 -22.08 1.55 -2.34
CA PRO A 433 -21.62 1.47 -3.74
C PRO A 433 -21.77 0.09 -4.41
N ALA A 434 -21.80 0.10 -5.75
CA ALA A 434 -21.63 -1.10 -6.55
C ALA A 434 -20.17 -1.59 -6.47
N TRP A 435 -19.97 -2.90 -6.44
CA TRP A 435 -18.66 -3.47 -6.05
C TRP A 435 -18.06 -4.46 -7.04
N ASP A 436 -18.80 -4.93 -8.05
CA ASP A 436 -18.21 -5.80 -9.05
C ASP A 436 -17.30 -4.99 -9.98
N TRP A 437 -16.30 -5.63 -10.58
CA TRP A 437 -15.19 -4.99 -11.28
C TRP A 437 -15.02 -5.53 -12.71
N PHE A 438 -15.98 -6.35 -13.15
CA PHE A 438 -16.18 -6.78 -14.52
C PHE A 438 -17.55 -6.33 -15.06
N PRO A 439 -17.70 -6.22 -16.39
CA PRO A 439 -16.68 -6.42 -17.39
C PRO A 439 -15.64 -5.28 -17.39
N ALA A 440 -14.43 -5.59 -17.83
CA ALA A 440 -13.34 -4.64 -18.03
C ALA A 440 -12.53 -5.05 -19.26
N GLY A 441 -11.63 -4.19 -19.73
CA GLY A 441 -10.69 -4.58 -20.78
C GLY A 441 -9.61 -5.50 -20.24
N ALA A 442 -8.60 -4.89 -19.63
CA ALA A 442 -7.57 -5.62 -18.92
C ALA A 442 -7.06 -4.84 -17.72
N TYR A 443 -6.56 -5.58 -16.73
CA TYR A 443 -5.84 -5.03 -15.61
C TYR A 443 -4.39 -5.47 -15.66
N SER A 444 -3.49 -4.52 -15.48
CA SER A 444 -2.07 -4.78 -15.27
C SER A 444 -1.63 -4.19 -13.95
N TRP A 445 -0.97 -4.98 -13.11
CA TRP A 445 -0.52 -4.52 -11.81
C TRP A 445 0.73 -5.25 -11.36
N TYR A 446 1.43 -4.65 -10.41
CA TYR A 446 2.41 -5.31 -9.56
C TYR A 446 1.76 -5.66 -8.23
N ARG A 447 1.76 -6.94 -7.86
CA ARG A 447 1.05 -7.48 -6.70
C ARG A 447 2.01 -8.11 -5.71
N PHE A 448 1.87 -7.75 -4.44
CA PHE A 448 2.78 -8.09 -3.35
C PHE A 448 2.23 -9.25 -2.54
N PHE A 449 2.77 -10.45 -2.71
CA PHE A 449 2.43 -11.60 -1.87
C PHE A 449 3.50 -11.81 -0.80
N ALA A 450 3.17 -12.51 0.28
CA ALA A 450 4.13 -12.89 1.33
C ALA A 450 5.33 -13.68 0.78
N GLU A 451 5.11 -14.51 -0.24
CA GLU A 451 6.15 -15.33 -0.90
C GLU A 451 6.90 -14.57 -2.02
N GLY A 452 6.63 -13.28 -2.17
CA GLY A 452 7.25 -12.42 -3.17
C GLY A 452 6.25 -11.76 -4.10
N ALA A 453 6.68 -10.65 -4.69
CA ALA A 453 5.87 -9.85 -5.59
C ALA A 453 5.99 -10.32 -7.05
N ARG A 454 5.00 -9.99 -7.87
CA ARG A 454 5.05 -10.24 -9.32
C ARG A 454 4.19 -9.25 -10.08
N TRP A 455 4.51 -9.07 -11.35
CA TRP A 455 3.60 -8.43 -12.30
C TRP A 455 2.52 -9.42 -12.76
N GLU A 456 1.33 -8.90 -13.07
CA GLU A 456 0.23 -9.64 -13.69
C GLU A 456 -0.40 -8.79 -14.80
N LEU A 457 -0.88 -9.47 -15.86
CA LEU A 457 -1.71 -8.92 -16.92
C LEU A 457 -2.91 -9.86 -17.10
N ARG A 458 -4.10 -9.35 -16.88
CA ARG A 458 -5.35 -10.12 -16.82
C ARG A 458 -6.39 -9.48 -17.73
N GLY A 459 -7.00 -10.27 -18.59
CA GLY A 459 -8.15 -9.87 -19.40
C GLY A 459 -9.45 -9.84 -18.58
N ASN A 460 -10.56 -9.66 -19.30
CA ASN A 460 -11.90 -9.64 -18.79
C ASN A 460 -12.25 -10.96 -18.05
N GLY A 461 -13.01 -10.89 -16.95
CA GLY A 461 -13.35 -12.07 -16.15
C GLY A 461 -12.14 -12.83 -15.59
N ASN A 462 -11.00 -12.15 -15.40
CA ASN A 462 -9.71 -12.74 -14.99
C ASN A 462 -9.09 -13.74 -15.99
N SER A 463 -9.48 -13.69 -17.26
CA SER A 463 -8.95 -14.56 -18.32
C SER A 463 -8.85 -13.82 -19.65
N PRO A 464 -7.85 -14.09 -20.49
CA PRO A 464 -6.62 -14.83 -20.19
C PRO A 464 -5.74 -14.11 -19.17
N VAL A 465 -4.76 -14.83 -18.60
CA VAL A 465 -3.81 -14.27 -17.64
C VAL A 465 -2.38 -14.62 -18.02
N GLN A 466 -1.50 -13.61 -17.99
CA GLN A 466 -0.05 -13.78 -17.92
C GLN A 466 0.47 -13.14 -16.65
N ARG A 467 1.50 -13.74 -16.05
CA ARG A 467 2.07 -13.27 -14.80
C ARG A 467 3.55 -13.63 -14.72
N GLY A 468 4.31 -12.76 -14.06
CA GLY A 468 5.72 -12.99 -13.78
C GLY A 468 5.94 -14.10 -12.75
N VAL A 469 7.20 -14.51 -12.66
CA VAL A 469 7.69 -15.30 -11.52
C VAL A 469 7.61 -14.42 -10.28
N ARG A 470 7.39 -15.02 -9.11
CA ARG A 470 7.47 -14.30 -7.84
C ARG A 470 8.94 -14.06 -7.50
N GLU A 471 9.31 -12.81 -7.26
CA GLU A 471 10.69 -12.39 -7.03
C GLU A 471 10.75 -11.41 -5.85
N GLY A 472 11.18 -11.84 -4.66
CA GLY A 472 11.44 -10.97 -3.50
C GLY A 472 10.39 -9.86 -3.26
N SER A 473 10.79 -8.68 -2.77
CA SER A 473 9.91 -7.49 -2.82
C SER A 473 9.71 -6.99 -4.25
N GLY A 474 10.62 -7.32 -5.17
CA GLY A 474 10.52 -7.08 -6.61
C GLY A 474 10.61 -5.61 -7.04
N ILE A 475 10.39 -4.68 -6.10
CA ILE A 475 10.62 -3.25 -6.21
C ILE A 475 11.26 -2.72 -4.91
N ALA A 476 11.94 -1.59 -5.00
CA ALA A 476 12.39 -0.82 -3.85
C ALA A 476 11.34 0.24 -3.47
N PHE A 477 10.89 0.26 -2.21
CA PHE A 477 9.99 1.33 -1.74
C PHE A 477 10.67 2.70 -1.83
N GLY A 478 9.87 3.72 -2.15
CA GLY A 478 10.34 5.07 -2.45
C GLY A 478 10.98 5.22 -3.83
N ALA A 479 11.31 4.12 -4.54
CA ALA A 479 11.77 4.20 -5.92
C ALA A 479 10.59 4.23 -6.91
N THR A 480 10.70 5.09 -7.91
CA THR A 480 9.72 5.17 -8.99
C THR A 480 9.98 4.11 -10.05
N TYR A 481 8.92 3.46 -10.50
CA TYR A 481 8.89 2.55 -11.64
C TYR A 481 7.88 3.06 -12.65
N VAL A 482 8.03 2.68 -13.91
CA VAL A 482 7.11 3.06 -14.98
C VAL A 482 6.36 1.82 -15.44
N MET A 483 5.03 1.90 -15.43
CA MET A 483 4.18 0.94 -16.12
C MET A 483 3.73 1.52 -17.44
N LYS A 484 3.82 0.72 -18.49
CA LYS A 484 3.24 1.02 -19.79
C LYS A 484 2.30 -0.11 -20.20
N VAL A 485 1.07 0.22 -20.56
CA VAL A 485 0.05 -0.72 -21.02
C VAL A 485 -0.47 -0.26 -22.38
N ARG A 486 -0.59 -1.19 -23.31
CA ARG A 486 -1.16 -0.98 -24.64
C ARG A 486 -2.43 -1.80 -24.80
N VAL A 487 -3.45 -1.21 -25.40
CA VAL A 487 -4.64 -1.90 -25.89
C VAL A 487 -4.79 -1.69 -27.39
N GLN A 488 -4.99 -2.78 -28.11
CA GLN A 488 -5.18 -2.79 -29.56
C GLN A 488 -6.38 -3.68 -29.93
N SER A 489 -7.35 -3.13 -30.65
CA SER A 489 -8.48 -3.90 -31.18
C SER A 489 -8.01 -5.01 -32.09
N LEU A 490 -8.63 -6.18 -31.95
CA LEU A 490 -8.52 -7.31 -32.86
C LEU A 490 -9.86 -7.52 -33.57
N PRO A 491 -9.94 -8.34 -34.64
CA PRO A 491 -11.22 -8.70 -35.26
C PRO A 491 -12.22 -9.31 -34.26
N GLN A 492 -11.71 -9.99 -33.22
CA GLN A 492 -12.47 -10.47 -32.08
C GLN A 492 -11.73 -10.06 -30.80
N GLY A 493 -12.36 -9.22 -29.98
CA GLY A 493 -11.79 -8.76 -28.71
C GLY A 493 -10.63 -7.77 -28.87
N ALA A 494 -9.59 -7.92 -28.04
CA ALA A 494 -8.42 -7.02 -28.05
C ALA A 494 -7.13 -7.71 -27.61
N ARG A 495 -6.01 -7.17 -28.09
CA ARG A 495 -4.67 -7.49 -27.61
C ARG A 495 -4.25 -6.47 -26.56
N TYR A 496 -3.80 -6.97 -25.43
CA TYR A 496 -3.21 -6.18 -24.36
C TYR A 496 -1.74 -6.53 -24.20
N SER A 497 -0.88 -5.51 -24.09
CA SER A 497 0.54 -5.70 -23.81
C SER A 497 0.95 -4.80 -22.65
N MET A 498 1.84 -5.28 -21.78
CA MET A 498 2.38 -4.48 -20.67
C MET A 498 3.89 -4.62 -20.56
N LYS A 499 4.53 -3.58 -20.03
CA LYS A 499 5.91 -3.61 -19.56
C LYS A 499 6.11 -2.70 -18.37
N TRP A 500 7.13 -3.05 -17.59
CA TRP A 500 7.46 -2.42 -16.32
C TRP A 500 8.97 -2.28 -16.18
N TRP A 501 9.45 -1.10 -15.78
CA TRP A 501 10.88 -0.85 -15.59
C TRP A 501 11.13 0.25 -14.54
N ARG A 502 12.37 0.35 -14.05
CA ARG A 502 12.75 1.37 -13.08
C ARG A 502 12.82 2.74 -13.77
N HIS A 503 12.23 3.77 -13.17
CA HIS A 503 12.31 5.12 -13.71
C HIS A 503 13.78 5.59 -13.77
N GLY A 504 14.13 6.31 -14.84
CA GLY A 504 15.51 6.72 -15.13
C GLY A 504 16.39 5.67 -15.82
N THR A 505 15.90 4.43 -16.02
CA THR A 505 16.55 3.47 -16.93
C THR A 505 15.92 3.51 -18.32
N ALA A 506 16.60 2.96 -19.32
CA ALA A 506 16.06 2.84 -20.66
C ALA A 506 14.76 2.01 -20.65
N GLU A 507 13.75 2.46 -21.40
CA GLU A 507 12.52 1.71 -21.63
C GLU A 507 12.85 0.39 -22.37
N PRO A 508 12.38 -0.78 -21.87
CA PRO A 508 12.57 -2.04 -22.57
C PRO A 508 11.97 -2.03 -23.97
N THR A 509 12.71 -2.55 -24.96
CA THR A 509 12.25 -2.62 -26.35
C THR A 509 11.13 -3.64 -26.53
N ALA A 510 11.23 -4.79 -25.85
CA ALA A 510 10.21 -5.83 -25.85
C ALA A 510 9.09 -5.57 -24.84
N TRP A 511 7.89 -6.06 -25.16
CA TRP A 511 6.80 -6.17 -24.18
C TRP A 511 7.09 -7.29 -23.20
N THR A 512 6.83 -7.06 -21.90
CA THR A 512 7.02 -8.04 -20.84
C THR A 512 5.96 -9.14 -20.92
N ALA A 513 4.71 -8.77 -21.21
CA ALA A 513 3.61 -9.70 -21.37
C ALA A 513 2.68 -9.24 -22.49
N THR A 514 1.98 -10.20 -23.11
CA THR A 514 0.95 -9.91 -24.11
C THR A 514 -0.12 -10.99 -24.07
N ILE A 515 -1.38 -10.56 -23.98
CA ILE A 515 -2.55 -11.42 -24.00
C ILE A 515 -3.51 -11.00 -25.11
N ASP A 516 -4.20 -11.97 -25.72
CA ASP A 516 -5.31 -11.73 -26.64
C ASP A 516 -6.59 -12.18 -25.95
N ASP A 517 -7.45 -11.22 -25.63
CA ASP A 517 -8.70 -11.45 -24.93
C ASP A 517 -9.87 -11.29 -25.90
N ALA A 518 -10.49 -12.42 -26.26
CA ALA A 518 -11.64 -12.47 -27.14
C ALA A 518 -12.93 -11.91 -26.50
N ASP A 519 -12.99 -11.87 -25.16
CA ASP A 519 -14.14 -11.42 -24.37
C ASP A 519 -13.97 -9.98 -23.85
N SER A 520 -12.91 -9.30 -24.31
CA SER A 520 -12.63 -7.90 -24.00
C SER A 520 -13.79 -6.98 -24.37
N VAL A 521 -14.06 -5.98 -23.52
CA VAL A 521 -14.92 -4.85 -23.90
C VAL A 521 -14.31 -4.03 -25.04
N ALA A 522 -15.15 -3.32 -25.81
CA ALA A 522 -14.74 -2.64 -27.03
C ALA A 522 -14.02 -1.30 -26.80
N ASN A 523 -14.30 -0.63 -25.69
CA ASN A 523 -13.79 0.69 -25.35
C ASN A 523 -13.79 0.89 -23.83
N GLY A 524 -13.08 1.92 -23.39
CA GLY A 524 -13.12 2.38 -22.02
C GLY A 524 -11.94 3.28 -21.68
N SER A 525 -12.03 3.91 -20.53
CA SER A 525 -11.03 4.82 -20.01
C SER A 525 -9.90 4.05 -19.30
N ILE A 526 -9.10 4.77 -18.52
CA ILE A 526 -8.02 4.23 -17.72
C ILE A 526 -8.36 4.42 -16.24
N VAL A 527 -8.11 3.41 -15.41
CA VAL A 527 -8.16 3.55 -13.95
C VAL A 527 -6.78 3.30 -13.35
N LEU A 528 -6.34 4.22 -12.48
CA LEU A 528 -5.15 4.07 -11.64
C LEU A 528 -5.56 3.38 -10.33
N ILE A 529 -4.80 2.36 -9.94
CA ILE A 529 -5.18 1.45 -8.85
C ILE A 529 -4.07 1.45 -7.80
N ALA A 530 -4.42 1.82 -6.56
CA ALA A 530 -3.61 1.57 -5.38
C ALA A 530 -4.45 0.81 -4.35
N HIS A 531 -4.19 -0.48 -4.21
CA HIS A 531 -4.92 -1.38 -3.32
C HIS A 531 -4.07 -1.67 -2.09
N GLN A 532 -4.49 -1.21 -0.91
CA GLN A 532 -3.75 -1.38 0.35
C GLN A 532 -2.31 -0.84 0.30
N LEU A 533 -2.09 0.25 -0.43
CA LEU A 533 -0.77 0.86 -0.59
C LEU A 533 -0.81 2.36 -0.30
N ASP A 534 0.28 2.86 0.29
CA ASP A 534 0.68 4.25 0.15
C ASP A 534 1.45 4.40 -1.16
N ALA A 535 0.83 5.08 -2.12
CA ALA A 535 1.31 5.11 -3.50
C ALA A 535 1.19 6.50 -4.11
N THR A 536 2.14 6.83 -4.98
CA THR A 536 2.15 8.06 -5.78
C THR A 536 2.15 7.73 -7.26
N PHE A 537 1.30 8.42 -8.02
CA PHE A 537 1.26 8.40 -9.48
C PHE A 537 1.81 9.73 -10.02
N GLY A 538 2.73 9.64 -10.98
CA GLY A 538 3.17 10.75 -11.80
C GLY A 538 2.21 11.03 -12.95
N ASN A 539 2.62 11.88 -13.89
CA ASN A 539 1.80 12.23 -15.05
C ASN A 539 1.39 10.99 -15.85
N VAL A 540 0.16 11.00 -16.36
CA VAL A 540 -0.38 9.91 -17.20
C VAL A 540 -0.23 10.34 -18.65
N GLU A 541 0.64 9.67 -19.39
CA GLU A 541 0.84 9.92 -20.82
C GLU A 541 0.02 8.92 -21.64
N ILE A 542 -0.87 9.41 -22.50
CA ILE A 542 -1.72 8.58 -23.36
C ILE A 542 -1.45 8.92 -24.83
N ASN A 543 -1.06 7.91 -25.60
CA ASN A 543 -0.79 8.02 -27.02
C ASN A 543 -1.81 7.20 -27.82
N SER A 544 -2.25 7.76 -28.96
CA SER A 544 -3.10 7.05 -29.91
C SER A 544 -2.34 5.91 -30.58
N LEU A 545 -2.99 4.76 -30.78
CA LEU A 545 -2.60 3.82 -31.82
C LEU A 545 -3.43 4.16 -33.06
N THR A 546 -2.85 4.07 -34.25
CA THR A 546 -3.53 4.39 -35.54
C THR A 546 -4.97 3.86 -35.57
N GLY A 547 -5.97 4.75 -35.62
CA GLY A 547 -7.39 4.38 -35.68
C GLY A 547 -8.27 4.83 -34.51
N SER A 548 -7.70 5.36 -33.41
CA SER A 548 -8.50 6.04 -32.36
C SER A 548 -8.81 7.50 -32.76
N PRO A 549 -10.08 7.94 -32.68
CA PRO A 549 -10.50 9.30 -33.03
C PRO A 549 -9.88 10.41 -32.15
#